data_AF-A0A1P8WAN5-F1
#
_entry.id   AF-A0A1P8WAN5-F1
#
_cell.length_a   1.000
_cell.length_b   1.000
_cell.length_c   1.000
_cell.angle_alpha   90.00
_cell.angle_beta   90.00
_cell.angle_gamma   90.00
#
_symmetry.space_group_name_H-M   'P 1'
#
loop_
_entity.id
_entity.type
_entity.pdbx_description
1 polymer ?
#
loop_
_entity_poly.entity_id
_entity_poly.type
_entity_poly.pdbx_seq_one_letter_code
_entity_poly.pdbx_strand_id
1 'polypeptide(L)'
;MRICTAIVVCAVSATLSLKTASAGYAEYLQLNGLDNDAVLEDNGNPSDNIVQLRSTNGTFATIQFEMPTDVLAISLGAGNDNLQVEGLELGTLTAELMVFGQSGDDSVNVRGLDTLGSVYSDDLQGDNSFATQYGLISGDVHVTDGSGNQSVILRGEFGGNVYVQSSDGDSTVSVGQATISGLAAYVRGSVLIDNAGYGNDDVTISGFVDGDVYVDSGHGDFDLSSIFSNVGSLYTNVDSGTSTVFLGDFSSSGETNLQCAEGETNLQIYFSYLDGGLNVKNGLGFDQARIEGAHIPQVNIDNGGGGSSTILRDRFRSLNLPSVQVTNAFGSDTFELELGDRETATVGSFSASNGSGNSSMMISGSSPMNNVTLGSRNGLDVLSLNGVNIDSNLIAFFDNGGGDVDISDSNIGGNIDINLRRSTDYVSIFDSTVGGTTNISTGAGDDSVTVSNNVFASDFVANGGIGGYDIFATTNDSSFGGIEYVTQFEFVYEY
;
A
#
# COMPACT_ATOMS: atom_id res chain seq x y z
N MET A 1 18.00 12.48 -3.81
CA MET A 1 19.26 11.73 -4.00
C MET A 1 18.91 10.57 -4.91
N ARG A 2 19.20 10.67 -6.22
CA ARG A 2 18.79 9.68 -7.21
C ARG A 2 19.65 8.44 -7.05
N ILE A 3 19.07 7.35 -6.58
CA ILE A 3 19.69 6.02 -6.68
C ILE A 3 19.48 5.59 -8.13
N CYS A 4 20.46 5.86 -8.98
CA CYS A 4 20.55 5.21 -10.28
C CYS A 4 20.93 3.76 -10.03
N THR A 5 19.94 2.89 -9.89
CA THR A 5 20.12 1.45 -9.94
C THR A 5 20.47 1.12 -11.39
N ALA A 6 21.74 0.85 -11.64
CA ALA A 6 22.20 0.33 -12.91
C ALA A 6 21.61 -1.07 -13.09
N ILE A 7 20.56 -1.18 -13.91
CA ILE A 7 20.07 -2.45 -14.45
C ILE A 7 21.20 -3.03 -15.31
N VAL A 8 21.97 -3.94 -14.71
CA VAL A 8 22.84 -4.83 -15.45
C VAL A 8 21.92 -5.88 -16.05
N VAL A 9 21.50 -5.65 -17.30
CA VAL A 9 20.99 -6.70 -18.19
C VAL A 9 22.12 -7.72 -18.36
N CYS A 10 22.17 -8.69 -17.47
CA CYS A 10 23.07 -9.82 -17.57
C CYS A 10 22.32 -10.90 -18.32
N ALA A 11 22.65 -11.03 -19.61
CA ALA A 11 22.32 -12.22 -20.38
C ALA A 11 22.67 -13.46 -19.54
N VAL A 12 21.67 -14.29 -19.26
CA VAL A 12 21.81 -15.60 -18.62
C VAL A 12 22.64 -16.49 -19.56
N SER A 13 23.95 -16.38 -19.45
CA SER A 13 24.87 -17.45 -19.84
C SER A 13 25.09 -18.28 -18.59
N ALA A 14 24.29 -19.34 -18.47
CA ALA A 14 24.38 -20.37 -17.45
C ALA A 14 25.84 -20.76 -17.21
N THR A 15 26.40 -20.33 -16.09
CA THR A 15 27.63 -20.89 -15.55
C THR A 15 27.23 -21.60 -14.26
N LEU A 16 26.74 -22.84 -14.41
CA LEU A 16 26.47 -23.77 -13.31
C LEU A 16 27.77 -23.91 -12.50
N SER A 17 27.84 -23.23 -11.35
CA SER A 17 28.95 -23.38 -10.41
C SER A 17 28.73 -24.67 -9.62
N LEU A 18 29.21 -25.79 -10.18
CA LEU A 18 29.25 -27.11 -9.54
C LEU A 18 30.04 -27.06 -8.22
N LYS A 19 29.34 -26.85 -7.11
CA LYS A 19 29.82 -27.25 -5.79
C LYS A 19 29.54 -28.74 -5.64
N THR A 20 30.59 -29.52 -5.44
CA THR A 20 30.56 -30.97 -5.24
C THR A 20 29.80 -31.34 -3.95
N ALA A 21 28.48 -31.47 -4.04
CA ALA A 21 27.67 -32.32 -3.19
C ALA A 21 27.61 -33.73 -3.81
N SER A 22 27.11 -34.73 -3.07
CA SER A 22 26.79 -36.07 -3.59
C SER A 22 26.23 -35.96 -5.01
N ALA A 23 26.83 -36.65 -5.99
CA ALA A 23 26.42 -36.55 -7.40
C ALA A 23 24.96 -37.03 -7.53
N GLY A 24 24.02 -36.09 -7.44
CA GLY A 24 22.61 -36.36 -7.66
C GLY A 24 22.39 -36.69 -9.13
N TYR A 25 21.32 -37.43 -9.40
CA TYR A 25 20.92 -37.78 -10.74
C TYR A 25 20.01 -36.67 -11.30
N ALA A 26 20.37 -36.18 -12.50
CA ALA A 26 19.62 -35.17 -13.23
C ALA A 26 19.10 -35.75 -14.56
N GLU A 27 17.87 -35.40 -14.93
CA GLU A 27 17.21 -35.83 -16.17
C GLU A 27 16.81 -34.62 -17.02
N TYR A 28 17.01 -34.73 -18.34
CA TYR A 28 16.74 -33.67 -19.31
C TYR A 28 15.86 -34.20 -20.43
N LEU A 29 14.64 -33.68 -20.53
CA LEU A 29 13.64 -34.07 -21.51
C LEU A 29 13.41 -32.92 -22.49
N GLN A 30 13.50 -33.22 -23.78
CA GLN A 30 13.19 -32.27 -24.86
C GLN A 30 12.04 -32.81 -25.70
N LEU A 31 10.90 -32.12 -25.64
CA LEU A 31 9.75 -32.39 -26.48
C LEU A 31 9.88 -31.57 -27.76
N ASN A 32 9.69 -32.20 -28.92
CA ASN A 32 9.86 -31.56 -30.23
C ASN A 32 8.51 -31.31 -30.94
N GLY A 33 7.40 -31.37 -30.20
CA GLY A 33 6.07 -31.08 -30.72
C GLY A 33 5.80 -29.58 -30.85
N LEU A 34 4.78 -29.25 -31.63
CA LEU A 34 4.26 -27.87 -31.77
C LEU A 34 3.15 -27.53 -30.76
N ASP A 35 2.60 -28.50 -30.02
CA ASP A 35 1.62 -28.30 -28.95
C ASP A 35 1.71 -29.57 -28.09
N ASN A 36 2.18 -29.49 -26.86
CA ASN A 36 2.51 -30.65 -26.05
C ASN A 36 1.70 -30.63 -24.75
N ASP A 37 0.64 -31.44 -24.74
CA ASP A 37 -0.08 -31.73 -23.51
C ASP A 37 0.57 -32.96 -22.84
N ALA A 38 1.15 -32.76 -21.67
CA ALA A 38 1.94 -33.73 -20.93
C ALA A 38 1.47 -33.89 -19.49
N VAL A 39 1.55 -35.11 -18.97
CA VAL A 39 1.36 -35.43 -17.56
C VAL A 39 2.62 -36.09 -17.02
N LEU A 40 3.21 -35.52 -15.98
CA LEU A 40 4.29 -36.11 -15.19
C LEU A 40 3.67 -36.82 -13.97
N GLU A 41 3.82 -38.13 -13.92
CA GLU A 41 3.18 -39.02 -12.93
C GLU A 41 4.09 -40.22 -12.61
N ASP A 42 3.72 -41.00 -11.59
CA ASP A 42 4.36 -42.31 -11.34
C ASP A 42 3.96 -43.32 -12.43
N ASN A 43 4.80 -44.33 -12.67
CA ASN A 43 4.53 -45.33 -13.70
C ASN A 43 3.40 -46.32 -13.34
N GLY A 44 2.73 -46.15 -12.20
CA GLY A 44 1.73 -47.05 -11.63
C GLY A 44 2.29 -48.04 -10.60
N ASN A 45 3.57 -47.91 -10.25
CA ASN A 45 4.26 -48.70 -9.24
C ASN A 45 5.15 -47.80 -8.34
N PRO A 46 4.60 -47.25 -7.25
CA PRO A 46 5.29 -46.26 -6.39
C PRO A 46 6.50 -46.82 -5.60
N SER A 47 6.92 -48.06 -5.86
CA SER A 47 8.02 -48.74 -5.17
C SER A 47 9.28 -48.93 -6.01
N ASP A 48 9.23 -48.62 -7.32
CA ASP A 48 10.38 -48.80 -8.22
C ASP A 48 11.13 -47.50 -8.55
N ASN A 49 10.67 -46.35 -8.01
CA ASN A 49 11.22 -45.03 -8.29
C ASN A 49 11.27 -44.71 -9.80
N ILE A 50 10.33 -45.23 -10.59
CA ILE A 50 10.22 -44.90 -12.01
C ILE A 50 9.03 -43.96 -12.19
N VAL A 51 9.34 -42.80 -12.75
CA VAL A 51 8.34 -41.81 -13.15
C VAL A 51 8.15 -41.85 -14.66
N GLN A 52 7.05 -41.29 -15.14
CA GLN A 52 6.78 -41.19 -16.56
C GLN A 52 6.24 -39.83 -16.95
N LEU A 53 6.66 -39.37 -18.14
CA LEU A 53 6.07 -38.25 -18.83
C LEU A 53 5.21 -38.80 -19.97
N ARG A 54 3.89 -38.64 -19.85
CA ARG A 54 2.91 -39.17 -20.79
C ARG A 54 2.25 -38.04 -21.58
N SER A 55 2.29 -38.14 -22.90
CA SER A 55 1.51 -37.25 -23.78
C SER A 55 0.02 -37.57 -23.67
N THR A 56 -0.83 -36.55 -23.54
CA THR A 56 -2.30 -36.69 -23.55
C THR A 56 -2.92 -36.33 -24.89
N ASN A 57 -2.20 -35.61 -25.75
CA ASN A 57 -2.61 -35.25 -27.11
C ASN A 57 -1.90 -36.07 -28.22
N GLY A 58 -0.93 -36.92 -27.85
CA GLY A 58 -0.25 -37.86 -28.74
C GLY A 58 0.94 -37.29 -29.53
N THR A 59 1.50 -36.15 -29.14
CA THR A 59 2.64 -35.52 -29.84
C THR A 59 3.99 -36.20 -29.58
N PHE A 60 4.11 -36.96 -28.50
CA PHE A 60 5.29 -37.78 -28.20
C PHE A 60 4.91 -39.11 -27.54
N ALA A 61 5.80 -40.10 -27.61
CA ALA A 61 5.62 -41.37 -26.93
C ALA A 61 5.91 -41.24 -25.42
N THR A 62 5.24 -42.00 -24.57
CA THR A 62 5.51 -42.02 -23.12
C THR A 62 7.00 -42.26 -22.85
N ILE A 63 7.60 -41.38 -22.06
CA ILE A 63 9.00 -41.45 -21.64
C ILE A 63 9.01 -41.92 -20.18
N GLN A 64 9.74 -43.00 -19.88
CA GLN A 64 9.93 -43.49 -18.52
C GLN A 64 11.38 -43.32 -18.11
N PHE A 65 11.61 -42.88 -16.87
CA PHE A 65 12.94 -42.61 -16.34
C PHE A 65 12.97 -42.83 -14.83
N GLU A 66 14.17 -43.04 -14.29
CA GLU A 66 14.36 -43.11 -12.83
C GLU A 66 14.04 -41.74 -12.20
N MET A 67 13.52 -41.71 -10.98
CA MET A 67 13.18 -40.46 -10.30
C MET A 67 14.44 -39.61 -10.08
N PRO A 68 14.52 -38.38 -10.64
CA PRO A 68 15.65 -37.50 -10.43
C PRO A 68 15.80 -37.12 -8.96
N THR A 69 17.05 -36.95 -8.52
CA THR A 69 17.38 -36.53 -7.14
C THR A 69 18.06 -35.16 -7.07
N ASP A 70 18.44 -34.61 -8.23
CA ASP A 70 19.04 -33.29 -8.36
C ASP A 70 18.12 -32.35 -9.16
N VAL A 71 18.00 -32.60 -10.47
CA VAL A 71 17.25 -31.73 -11.41
C VAL A 71 16.42 -32.56 -12.38
N LEU A 72 15.19 -32.15 -12.63
CA LEU A 72 14.37 -32.56 -13.76
C LEU A 72 14.11 -31.34 -14.64
N ALA A 73 14.71 -31.30 -15.82
CA ALA A 73 14.51 -30.24 -16.79
C ALA A 73 13.65 -30.74 -17.96
N ILE A 74 12.57 -30.03 -18.28
CA ILE A 74 11.64 -30.35 -19.36
C ILE A 74 11.52 -29.14 -20.28
N SER A 75 11.95 -29.26 -21.53
CA SER A 75 11.63 -28.28 -22.57
C SER A 75 10.38 -28.76 -23.30
N LEU A 76 9.30 -27.98 -23.20
CA LEU A 76 7.99 -28.38 -23.72
C LEU A 76 7.89 -28.29 -25.24
N GLY A 77 8.70 -27.46 -25.87
CA GLY A 77 8.74 -27.32 -27.32
C GLY A 77 8.33 -25.91 -27.71
N ALA A 78 7.81 -25.78 -28.92
CA ALA A 78 7.20 -24.55 -29.40
C ALA A 78 5.70 -24.77 -29.50
N GLY A 79 4.92 -23.70 -29.37
CA GLY A 79 3.45 -23.62 -29.46
C GLY A 79 2.78 -23.71 -28.10
N ASN A 80 1.52 -24.10 -28.04
CA ASN A 80 0.75 -23.99 -26.79
C ASN A 80 0.89 -25.28 -25.99
N ASP A 81 1.78 -25.29 -25.01
CA ASP A 81 2.09 -26.48 -24.23
C ASP A 81 1.40 -26.47 -22.85
N ASN A 82 1.12 -27.67 -22.31
CA ASN A 82 0.52 -27.83 -21.00
C ASN A 82 1.16 -29.00 -20.26
N LEU A 83 1.80 -28.72 -19.13
CA LEU A 83 2.38 -29.72 -18.24
C LEU A 83 1.58 -29.81 -16.95
N GLN A 84 1.00 -30.99 -16.71
CA GLN A 84 0.39 -31.34 -15.43
C GLN A 84 1.33 -32.23 -14.63
N VAL A 85 1.69 -31.82 -13.41
CA VAL A 85 2.51 -32.61 -12.48
C VAL A 85 1.61 -33.18 -11.40
N GLU A 86 1.38 -34.50 -11.44
CA GLU A 86 0.52 -35.22 -10.51
C GLU A 86 1.32 -35.78 -9.33
N GLY A 87 1.53 -34.92 -8.35
CA GLY A 87 2.37 -35.18 -7.18
C GLY A 87 1.90 -36.26 -6.23
N LEU A 88 0.59 -36.49 -6.13
CA LEU A 88 0.04 -37.55 -5.28
C LEU A 88 0.50 -38.93 -5.74
N GLU A 89 0.85 -39.06 -7.02
CA GLU A 89 1.33 -40.29 -7.62
C GLU A 89 2.85 -40.40 -7.53
N LEU A 90 3.58 -39.27 -7.62
CA LEU A 90 5.04 -39.19 -7.71
C LEU A 90 5.82 -39.49 -6.42
N GLY A 91 5.17 -39.82 -5.29
CA GLY A 91 5.88 -39.99 -4.01
C GLY A 91 6.67 -38.74 -3.58
N THR A 92 7.86 -38.91 -3.00
CA THR A 92 8.76 -37.79 -2.61
C THR A 92 9.71 -37.39 -3.76
N LEU A 93 9.20 -36.73 -4.80
CA LEU A 93 10.06 -36.07 -5.78
C LEU A 93 10.75 -34.87 -5.11
N THR A 94 12.06 -34.97 -4.87
CA THR A 94 12.85 -33.92 -4.16
C THR A 94 13.76 -33.10 -5.06
N ALA A 95 13.85 -33.46 -6.34
CA ALA A 95 14.61 -32.71 -7.33
C ALA A 95 14.00 -31.33 -7.60
N GLU A 96 14.83 -30.43 -8.10
CA GLU A 96 14.37 -29.18 -8.71
C GLU A 96 13.65 -29.49 -10.03
N LEU A 97 12.51 -28.84 -10.27
CA LEU A 97 11.76 -28.94 -11.52
C LEU A 97 12.01 -27.68 -12.34
N MET A 98 12.54 -27.83 -13.55
CA MET A 98 12.73 -26.74 -14.50
C MET A 98 11.88 -27.01 -15.75
N VAL A 99 10.98 -26.10 -16.08
CA VAL A 99 10.10 -26.19 -17.25
C VAL A 99 10.39 -25.00 -18.15
N PHE A 100 10.69 -25.29 -19.41
CA PHE A 100 11.05 -24.30 -20.41
C PHE A 100 10.06 -24.33 -21.58
N GLY A 101 9.19 -23.33 -21.60
CA GLY A 101 8.44 -22.88 -22.77
C GLY A 101 9.37 -22.19 -23.77
N GLN A 102 9.10 -22.31 -25.08
CA GLN A 102 9.89 -21.59 -26.08
C GLN A 102 9.09 -20.50 -26.80
N SER A 103 7.83 -20.76 -27.13
CA SER A 103 6.94 -19.82 -27.80
C SER A 103 5.52 -20.33 -27.69
N GLY A 104 4.51 -19.47 -27.68
CA GLY A 104 3.11 -19.90 -27.59
C GLY A 104 2.62 -19.85 -26.14
N ASP A 105 1.35 -20.15 -25.92
CA ASP A 105 0.78 -20.01 -24.58
C ASP A 105 1.04 -21.29 -23.77
N ASP A 106 1.90 -21.19 -22.76
CA ASP A 106 2.39 -22.32 -21.98
C ASP A 106 1.76 -22.37 -20.58
N SER A 107 1.49 -23.59 -20.10
CA SER A 107 0.90 -23.78 -18.79
C SER A 107 1.53 -24.91 -17.98
N VAL A 108 1.76 -24.66 -16.69
CA VAL A 108 2.31 -25.63 -15.74
C VAL A 108 1.40 -25.72 -14.53
N ASN A 109 0.80 -26.88 -14.30
CA ASN A 109 -0.09 -27.15 -13.19
C ASN A 109 0.49 -28.21 -12.25
N VAL A 110 0.83 -27.82 -11.03
CA VAL A 110 1.43 -28.70 -10.02
C VAL A 110 0.40 -29.08 -8.98
N ARG A 111 0.10 -30.38 -8.83
CA ARG A 111 -0.95 -30.86 -7.92
C ARG A 111 -0.42 -31.83 -6.88
N GLY A 112 -0.76 -31.60 -5.61
CA GLY A 112 -0.63 -32.59 -4.54
C GLY A 112 0.76 -33.19 -4.33
N LEU A 113 1.82 -32.38 -4.46
CA LEU A 113 3.19 -32.79 -4.13
C LEU A 113 3.48 -32.59 -2.65
N ASP A 114 4.10 -33.57 -2.00
CA ASP A 114 4.48 -33.45 -0.59
C ASP A 114 5.88 -32.84 -0.37
N THR A 115 6.82 -32.91 -1.33
CA THR A 115 8.22 -32.46 -1.10
C THR A 115 9.01 -32.04 -2.35
N LEU A 116 8.42 -31.27 -3.27
CA LEU A 116 9.19 -30.77 -4.43
C LEU A 116 10.35 -29.88 -3.97
N GLY A 117 11.47 -29.88 -4.71
CA GLY A 117 12.57 -28.94 -4.52
C GLY A 117 12.18 -27.51 -4.88
N SER A 118 12.99 -26.82 -5.67
CA SER A 118 12.60 -25.55 -6.32
C SER A 118 11.86 -25.80 -7.64
N VAL A 119 11.05 -24.84 -8.08
CA VAL A 119 10.35 -24.86 -9.37
C VAL A 119 10.73 -23.65 -10.19
N TYR A 120 11.08 -23.88 -11.45
CA TYR A 120 11.35 -22.87 -12.44
C TYR A 120 10.40 -23.10 -13.62
N SER A 121 9.62 -22.08 -13.97
CA SER A 121 8.71 -22.09 -15.11
C SER A 121 9.03 -20.87 -15.96
N ASP A 122 9.84 -21.09 -16.99
CA ASP A 122 10.35 -20.03 -17.85
C ASP A 122 9.73 -20.18 -19.24
N ASP A 123 9.15 -19.10 -19.76
CA ASP A 123 8.76 -19.00 -21.16
C ASP A 123 9.49 -17.81 -21.81
N LEU A 124 9.80 -17.94 -23.09
CA LEU A 124 10.45 -16.89 -23.87
C LEU A 124 9.43 -15.98 -24.57
N GLN A 125 8.25 -16.48 -24.96
CA GLN A 125 7.23 -15.74 -25.71
C GLN A 125 5.84 -16.39 -25.58
N GLY A 126 4.82 -15.61 -25.26
CA GLY A 126 3.43 -16.05 -25.19
C GLY A 126 2.89 -15.88 -23.79
N ASP A 127 1.61 -16.21 -23.58
CA ASP A 127 1.03 -16.12 -22.24
C ASP A 127 1.47 -17.33 -21.39
N ASN A 128 2.10 -17.09 -20.23
CA ASN A 128 2.56 -18.15 -19.34
C ASN A 128 1.65 -18.28 -18.10
N SER A 129 1.19 -19.51 -17.83
CA SER A 129 0.32 -19.81 -16.69
C SER A 129 0.96 -20.83 -15.75
N PHE A 130 1.28 -20.43 -14.52
CA PHE A 130 1.73 -21.32 -13.46
C PHE A 130 0.69 -21.46 -12.36
N ALA A 131 0.30 -22.69 -12.01
CA ALA A 131 -0.65 -22.92 -10.93
C ALA A 131 -0.24 -24.08 -10.03
N THR A 132 -0.37 -23.89 -8.71
CA THR A 132 -0.27 -24.98 -7.74
C THR A 132 -1.64 -25.29 -7.12
N GLN A 133 -1.91 -26.57 -6.88
CA GLN A 133 -3.07 -27.03 -6.12
C GLN A 133 -2.61 -28.00 -5.04
N TYR A 134 -2.66 -27.56 -3.77
CA TYR A 134 -2.41 -28.42 -2.61
C TYR A 134 -0.98 -29.01 -2.54
N GLY A 135 0.03 -28.25 -2.95
CA GLY A 135 1.43 -28.68 -2.90
C GLY A 135 2.21 -28.14 -1.70
N LEU A 136 3.20 -28.90 -1.24
CA LEU A 136 4.34 -28.45 -0.45
C LEU A 136 5.56 -28.39 -1.37
N ILE A 137 5.96 -27.17 -1.75
CA ILE A 137 7.21 -26.90 -2.46
C ILE A 137 8.23 -26.49 -1.39
N SER A 138 9.29 -27.26 -1.21
CA SER A 138 10.28 -27.02 -0.15
C SER A 138 11.27 -25.90 -0.49
N GLY A 139 11.48 -25.65 -1.78
CA GLY A 139 12.40 -24.62 -2.29
C GLY A 139 11.70 -23.36 -2.79
N ASP A 140 12.37 -22.66 -3.70
CA ASP A 140 11.89 -21.43 -4.33
C ASP A 140 10.97 -21.74 -5.52
N VAL A 141 10.08 -20.80 -5.86
CA VAL A 141 9.30 -20.82 -7.10
C VAL A 141 9.69 -19.62 -7.94
N HIS A 142 10.12 -19.87 -9.16
CA HIS A 142 10.45 -18.85 -10.15
C HIS A 142 9.52 -19.03 -11.36
N VAL A 143 8.78 -17.99 -11.69
CA VAL A 143 7.98 -17.93 -12.91
C VAL A 143 8.48 -16.73 -13.69
N THR A 144 9.11 -16.97 -14.84
CA THR A 144 9.62 -15.91 -15.69
C THR A 144 9.01 -16.02 -17.08
N ASP A 145 8.76 -14.88 -17.69
CA ASP A 145 8.23 -14.79 -19.03
C ASP A 145 9.02 -13.71 -19.79
N GLY A 146 9.18 -13.95 -21.08
CA GLY A 146 9.50 -12.90 -22.02
C GLY A 146 8.27 -12.03 -22.27
N SER A 147 7.76 -12.06 -23.50
CA SER A 147 6.65 -11.23 -23.93
C SER A 147 5.31 -11.96 -23.78
N GLY A 148 4.34 -11.37 -23.08
CA GLY A 148 3.03 -11.99 -22.85
C GLY A 148 2.46 -11.70 -21.46
N ASN A 149 1.29 -12.26 -21.20
CA ASN A 149 0.61 -12.15 -19.91
C ASN A 149 1.03 -13.30 -18.99
N GLN A 150 1.30 -12.98 -17.73
CA GLN A 150 1.61 -13.98 -16.70
C GLN A 150 0.40 -14.26 -15.80
N SER A 151 0.05 -15.53 -15.62
CA SER A 151 -0.99 -15.97 -14.68
C SER A 151 -0.43 -16.93 -13.65
N VAL A 152 -0.18 -16.44 -12.44
CA VAL A 152 0.45 -17.21 -11.35
C VAL A 152 -0.55 -17.42 -10.21
N ILE A 153 -0.95 -18.66 -9.96
CA ILE A 153 -1.89 -19.03 -8.88
C ILE A 153 -1.21 -19.97 -7.91
N LEU A 154 -0.86 -19.47 -6.73
CA LEU A 154 -0.16 -20.21 -5.69
C LEU A 154 -1.13 -20.66 -4.59
N ARG A 155 -1.30 -21.97 -4.45
CA ARG A 155 -2.06 -22.60 -3.36
C ARG A 155 -1.26 -23.74 -2.74
N GLY A 156 -1.02 -23.65 -1.44
CA GLY A 156 -0.23 -24.62 -0.70
C GLY A 156 0.83 -23.97 0.19
N GLU A 157 1.84 -24.74 0.55
CA GLU A 157 2.96 -24.28 1.36
C GLU A 157 4.24 -24.20 0.51
N PHE A 158 4.97 -23.10 0.67
CA PHE A 158 6.20 -22.79 -0.04
C PHE A 158 7.30 -22.54 0.99
N GLY A 159 8.35 -23.35 0.95
CA GLY A 159 9.46 -23.30 1.90
C GLY A 159 10.46 -22.19 1.60
N GLY A 160 10.57 -21.77 0.34
CA GLY A 160 11.42 -20.68 -0.12
C GLY A 160 10.65 -19.42 -0.52
N ASN A 161 11.27 -18.65 -1.41
CA ASN A 161 10.76 -17.43 -2.00
C ASN A 161 9.92 -17.72 -3.24
N VAL A 162 9.08 -16.75 -3.60
CA VAL A 162 8.34 -16.73 -4.86
C VAL A 162 8.86 -15.55 -5.67
N TYR A 163 9.26 -15.80 -6.91
CA TYR A 163 9.67 -14.80 -7.88
C TYR A 163 8.79 -14.89 -9.11
N VAL A 164 8.11 -13.80 -9.47
CA VAL A 164 7.36 -13.66 -10.72
C VAL A 164 7.95 -12.49 -11.48
N GLN A 165 8.29 -12.71 -12.75
CA GLN A 165 8.87 -11.68 -13.60
C GLN A 165 8.18 -11.63 -14.97
N SER A 166 7.59 -10.48 -15.31
CA SER A 166 7.00 -10.20 -16.63
C SER A 166 7.70 -9.01 -17.28
N SER A 167 8.03 -9.12 -18.57
CA SER A 167 8.63 -8.00 -19.30
C SER A 167 7.60 -7.03 -19.90
N ASP A 168 6.36 -7.49 -20.14
CA ASP A 168 5.29 -6.70 -20.78
C ASP A 168 4.24 -6.17 -19.78
N GLY A 169 4.16 -6.72 -18.57
CA GLY A 169 3.11 -6.42 -17.58
C GLY A 169 1.94 -7.40 -17.72
N ASP A 170 0.71 -6.88 -17.58
CA ASP A 170 -0.55 -7.63 -17.77
C ASP A 170 -0.63 -8.91 -16.91
N SER A 171 0.01 -8.88 -15.72
CA SER A 171 0.23 -10.07 -14.91
C SER A 171 -0.84 -10.22 -13.84
N THR A 172 -1.44 -11.41 -13.75
CA THR A 172 -2.31 -11.81 -12.64
C THR A 172 -1.54 -12.72 -11.68
N VAL A 173 -1.27 -12.27 -10.46
CA VAL A 173 -0.61 -13.07 -9.41
C VAL A 173 -1.53 -13.25 -8.21
N SER A 174 -1.85 -14.48 -7.85
CA SER A 174 -2.69 -14.83 -6.70
C SER A 174 -1.92 -15.71 -5.71
N VAL A 175 -1.55 -15.16 -4.57
CA VAL A 175 -0.95 -15.91 -3.45
C VAL A 175 -2.04 -16.29 -2.45
N GLY A 176 -2.48 -17.54 -2.49
CA GLY A 176 -3.58 -18.07 -1.69
C GLY A 176 -4.93 -17.98 -2.39
N GLN A 177 -5.98 -18.39 -1.68
CA GLN A 177 -7.35 -18.31 -2.16
C GLN A 177 -8.26 -17.74 -1.08
N ALA A 178 -8.99 -16.68 -1.42
CA ALA A 178 -10.03 -16.07 -0.61
C ALA A 178 -11.33 -16.93 -0.56
N THR A 179 -11.23 -18.24 -0.31
CA THR A 179 -12.40 -19.07 -0.05
C THR A 179 -12.40 -19.63 1.36
N ILE A 180 -13.58 -19.60 1.96
CA ILE A 180 -13.93 -20.07 3.32
C ILE A 180 -13.59 -21.57 3.51
N SER A 181 -13.24 -22.29 2.45
CA SER A 181 -12.96 -23.73 2.43
C SER A 181 -11.53 -24.15 2.80
N GLY A 182 -10.67 -23.23 3.25
CA GLY A 182 -9.68 -23.57 4.28
C GLY A 182 -8.28 -24.01 3.84
N LEU A 183 -7.76 -23.57 2.70
CA LEU A 183 -6.33 -23.69 2.42
C LEU A 183 -5.77 -22.34 1.94
N ALA A 184 -5.33 -21.54 2.91
CA ALA A 184 -4.51 -20.35 2.66
C ALA A 184 -3.16 -20.79 2.07
N ALA A 185 -2.59 -20.00 1.17
CA ALA A 185 -1.18 -20.18 0.84
C ALA A 185 -0.32 -19.78 2.03
N TYR A 186 0.79 -20.48 2.24
CA TYR A 186 1.78 -20.16 3.26
C TYR A 186 3.16 -20.11 2.61
N VAL A 187 3.77 -18.94 2.54
CA VAL A 187 5.12 -18.73 2.00
C VAL A 187 6.07 -18.44 3.15
N ARG A 188 7.05 -19.31 3.39
CA ARG A 188 8.07 -19.12 4.43
C ARG A 188 9.15 -18.10 4.06
N GLY A 189 9.31 -17.83 2.76
CA GLY A 189 10.20 -16.81 2.23
C GLY A 189 9.48 -15.50 1.90
N SER A 190 10.04 -14.75 0.96
CA SER A 190 9.48 -13.50 0.43
C SER A 190 8.77 -13.74 -0.91
N VAL A 191 7.88 -12.82 -1.28
CA VAL A 191 7.27 -12.77 -2.62
C VAL A 191 7.80 -11.55 -3.34
N LEU A 192 8.35 -11.73 -4.53
CA LEU A 192 8.83 -10.67 -5.40
C LEU A 192 8.12 -10.79 -6.75
N ILE A 193 7.42 -9.74 -7.14
CA ILE A 193 6.74 -9.59 -8.42
C ILE A 193 7.42 -8.40 -9.11
N ASP A 194 8.02 -8.64 -10.27
CA ASP A 194 8.81 -7.68 -11.04
C ASP A 194 8.26 -7.60 -12.46
N ASN A 195 7.36 -6.64 -12.68
CA ASN A 195 6.70 -6.39 -13.94
C ASN A 195 7.20 -5.06 -14.50
N ALA A 196 7.98 -5.10 -15.57
CA ALA A 196 8.67 -3.93 -16.10
C ALA A 196 7.91 -3.23 -17.24
N GLY A 197 6.73 -3.73 -17.61
CA GLY A 197 6.04 -3.34 -18.84
C GLY A 197 4.93 -2.32 -18.67
N TYR A 198 3.99 -2.29 -19.61
CA TYR A 198 2.88 -1.31 -19.68
C TYR A 198 1.49 -1.92 -19.47
N GLY A 199 1.42 -3.24 -19.31
CA GLY A 199 0.18 -3.95 -19.06
C GLY A 199 -0.36 -3.73 -17.64
N ASN A 200 -1.62 -4.11 -17.43
CA ASN A 200 -2.33 -3.97 -16.18
C ASN A 200 -2.06 -5.15 -15.23
N ASP A 201 -1.52 -4.87 -14.05
CA ASP A 201 -1.16 -5.92 -13.11
C ASP A 201 -2.19 -6.09 -12.00
N ASP A 202 -2.66 -7.33 -11.82
CA ASP A 202 -3.61 -7.73 -10.80
C ASP A 202 -2.92 -8.65 -9.78
N VAL A 203 -2.68 -8.15 -8.57
CA VAL A 203 -2.07 -8.93 -7.47
C VAL A 203 -3.10 -9.17 -6.37
N THR A 204 -3.32 -10.44 -6.05
CA THR A 204 -4.17 -10.85 -4.92
C THR A 204 -3.35 -11.60 -3.88
N ILE A 205 -3.39 -11.14 -2.63
CA ILE A 205 -2.75 -11.81 -1.49
C ILE A 205 -3.82 -12.24 -0.51
N SER A 206 -4.06 -13.54 -0.40
CA SER A 206 -5.07 -14.17 0.46
C SER A 206 -4.46 -15.35 1.23
N GLY A 207 -3.35 -15.08 1.93
CA GLY A 207 -2.58 -16.07 2.68
C GLY A 207 -1.54 -15.46 3.61
N PHE A 208 -0.58 -16.27 4.03
CA PHE A 208 0.50 -15.90 4.94
C PHE A 208 1.82 -15.89 4.19
N VAL A 209 2.60 -14.81 4.34
CA VAL A 209 3.97 -14.68 3.85
C VAL A 209 4.84 -14.30 5.04
N ASP A 210 5.71 -15.19 5.50
CA ASP A 210 6.59 -14.90 6.64
C ASP A 210 7.61 -13.79 6.32
N GLY A 211 8.04 -13.73 5.06
CA GLY A 211 8.92 -12.68 4.54
C GLY A 211 8.17 -11.47 3.98
N ASP A 212 8.91 -10.66 3.24
CA ASP A 212 8.37 -9.43 2.66
C ASP A 212 7.67 -9.72 1.33
N VAL A 213 6.75 -8.83 0.95
CA VAL A 213 6.15 -8.79 -0.38
C VAL A 213 6.61 -7.53 -1.09
N TYR A 214 7.25 -7.72 -2.25
CA TYR A 214 7.69 -6.65 -3.14
C TYR A 214 6.95 -6.78 -4.47
N VAL A 215 6.31 -5.70 -4.90
CA VAL A 215 5.63 -5.62 -6.19
C VAL A 215 6.14 -4.39 -6.93
N ASP A 216 6.78 -4.59 -8.07
CA ASP A 216 7.09 -3.54 -9.03
C ASP A 216 6.20 -3.78 -10.25
N SER A 217 5.30 -2.84 -10.54
CA SER A 217 4.33 -2.95 -11.65
C SER A 217 4.71 -2.12 -12.87
N GLY A 218 5.86 -1.44 -12.83
CA GLY A 218 6.35 -0.69 -13.98
C GLY A 218 5.36 0.40 -14.42
N HIS A 219 4.94 0.36 -15.67
CA HIS A 219 4.21 1.42 -16.36
C HIS A 219 2.77 1.05 -16.77
N GLY A 220 1.98 0.45 -15.90
CA GLY A 220 0.57 0.14 -16.17
C GLY A 220 -0.35 0.48 -15.01
N ASP A 221 -1.65 0.22 -15.19
CA ASP A 221 -2.56 0.20 -14.05
C ASP A 221 -2.20 -0.98 -13.13
N PHE A 222 -2.34 -0.79 -11.83
CA PHE A 222 -2.00 -1.77 -10.80
C PHE A 222 -3.17 -1.93 -9.85
N ASP A 223 -3.65 -3.15 -9.63
CA ASP A 223 -4.64 -3.49 -8.62
C ASP A 223 -4.05 -4.52 -7.63
N LEU A 224 -3.81 -4.08 -6.40
CA LEU A 224 -3.47 -4.96 -5.29
C LEU A 224 -4.68 -5.13 -4.37
N SER A 225 -5.15 -6.36 -4.23
CA SER A 225 -6.17 -6.71 -3.25
C SER A 225 -5.65 -7.72 -2.25
N SER A 226 -5.79 -7.41 -0.97
CA SER A 226 -5.41 -8.33 0.10
C SER A 226 -6.46 -8.40 1.20
N ILE A 227 -6.89 -9.64 1.48
CA ILE A 227 -7.93 -9.94 2.47
C ILE A 227 -7.50 -11.12 3.33
N PHE A 228 -7.63 -10.98 4.66
CA PHE A 228 -7.30 -12.03 5.64
C PHE A 228 -5.89 -12.59 5.46
N SER A 229 -4.91 -11.69 5.38
CA SER A 229 -3.52 -12.02 5.09
C SER A 229 -2.57 -11.46 6.14
N ASN A 230 -1.38 -12.05 6.18
CA ASN A 230 -0.27 -11.59 7.01
C ASN A 230 1.01 -11.61 6.17
N VAL A 231 1.77 -10.53 6.24
CA VAL A 231 3.09 -10.44 5.59
C VAL A 231 4.15 -9.93 6.58
N GLY A 232 5.42 -10.10 6.24
CA GLY A 232 6.53 -9.36 6.82
C GLY A 232 6.32 -7.86 6.60
N SER A 233 6.86 -7.34 5.51
CA SER A 233 6.62 -5.97 5.00
C SER A 233 5.88 -6.01 3.66
N LEU A 234 5.29 -4.90 3.24
CA LEU A 234 4.69 -4.73 1.91
C LEU A 234 5.31 -3.53 1.20
N TYR A 235 5.83 -3.74 0.00
CA TYR A 235 6.37 -2.69 -0.86
C TYR A 235 5.70 -2.75 -2.24
N THR A 236 5.11 -1.65 -2.68
CA THR A 236 4.63 -1.50 -4.06
C THR A 236 5.30 -0.32 -4.73
N ASN A 237 5.71 -0.50 -5.99
CA ASN A 237 6.22 0.54 -6.86
C ASN A 237 5.44 0.53 -8.18
N VAL A 238 4.88 1.68 -8.53
CA VAL A 238 4.23 1.94 -9.82
C VAL A 238 4.90 3.18 -10.40
N ASP A 239 5.58 3.04 -11.53
CA ASP A 239 6.25 4.17 -12.18
C ASP A 239 5.25 5.10 -12.86
N SER A 240 4.23 4.53 -13.52
CA SER A 240 3.13 5.31 -14.09
C SER A 240 1.86 4.49 -14.29
N GLY A 241 0.71 5.02 -13.91
CA GLY A 241 -0.60 4.39 -14.13
C GLY A 241 -1.55 4.59 -12.95
N THR A 242 -2.71 3.95 -12.97
CA THR A 242 -3.64 3.98 -11.84
C THR A 242 -3.27 2.92 -10.82
N SER A 243 -2.91 3.30 -9.60
CA SER A 243 -2.55 2.37 -8.52
C SER A 243 -3.72 2.20 -7.54
N THR A 244 -4.45 1.09 -7.63
CA THR A 244 -5.50 0.71 -6.67
C THR A 244 -4.93 -0.28 -5.65
N VAL A 245 -5.05 0.03 -4.36
CA VAL A 245 -4.59 -0.85 -3.28
C VAL A 245 -5.68 -1.01 -2.24
N PHE A 246 -6.14 -2.23 -2.03
CA PHE A 246 -7.12 -2.61 -1.02
C PHE A 246 -6.52 -3.57 0.01
N LEU A 247 -6.48 -3.15 1.28
CA LEU A 247 -6.01 -3.95 2.42
C LEU A 247 -7.15 -4.13 3.44
N GLY A 248 -7.76 -5.31 3.50
CA GLY A 248 -8.91 -5.61 4.36
C GLY A 248 -8.63 -6.74 5.36
N ASP A 249 -8.74 -6.48 6.66
CA ASP A 249 -8.29 -7.44 7.70
C ASP A 249 -6.87 -7.97 7.38
N PHE A 250 -6.00 -7.07 6.93
CA PHE A 250 -4.61 -7.31 6.56
C PHE A 250 -3.69 -7.07 7.76
N SER A 251 -2.57 -7.78 7.82
CA SER A 251 -1.55 -7.53 8.83
C SER A 251 -0.14 -7.52 8.24
N SER A 252 0.68 -6.57 8.69
CA SER A 252 2.10 -6.50 8.39
C SER A 252 2.87 -6.23 9.67
N SER A 253 3.93 -7.01 9.88
CA SER A 253 4.83 -6.86 11.04
C SER A 253 5.94 -5.83 10.80
N GLY A 254 6.26 -5.57 9.52
CA GLY A 254 7.18 -4.57 9.03
C GLY A 254 6.47 -3.34 8.46
N GLU A 255 7.18 -2.58 7.64
CA GLU A 255 6.64 -1.37 7.02
C GLU A 255 5.74 -1.71 5.83
N THR A 256 4.68 -0.92 5.65
CA THR A 256 3.91 -0.88 4.40
C THR A 256 4.28 0.38 3.63
N ASN A 257 4.94 0.22 2.50
CA ASN A 257 5.42 1.29 1.64
C ASN A 257 4.72 1.19 0.27
N LEU A 258 3.91 2.19 -0.06
CA LEU A 258 3.19 2.26 -1.34
C LEU A 258 3.68 3.46 -2.13
N GLN A 259 4.15 3.24 -3.35
CA GLN A 259 4.66 4.31 -4.21
C GLN A 259 3.99 4.27 -5.58
N CYS A 260 3.48 5.42 -6.01
CA CYS A 260 3.03 5.67 -7.38
C CYS A 260 3.68 6.97 -7.86
N ALA A 261 4.60 6.90 -8.83
CA ALA A 261 5.37 8.07 -9.26
C ALA A 261 4.56 9.01 -10.18
N GLU A 262 3.70 8.48 -11.06
CA GLU A 262 2.79 9.25 -11.90
C GLU A 262 1.46 8.50 -12.06
N GLY A 263 0.34 9.23 -12.06
CA GLY A 263 -1.01 8.68 -12.14
C GLY A 263 -1.79 8.75 -10.83
N GLU A 264 -3.02 8.24 -10.84
CA GLU A 264 -3.95 8.32 -9.71
C GLU A 264 -3.71 7.16 -8.74
N THR A 265 -3.66 7.44 -7.43
CA THR A 265 -3.62 6.40 -6.40
C THR A 265 -4.98 6.27 -5.72
N ASN A 266 -5.47 5.05 -5.53
CA ASN A 266 -6.67 4.74 -4.74
C ASN A 266 -6.35 3.70 -3.67
N LEU A 267 -5.93 4.18 -2.51
CA LEU A 267 -5.62 3.36 -1.34
C LEU A 267 -6.84 3.24 -0.42
N GLN A 268 -7.18 2.01 -0.05
CA GLN A 268 -8.19 1.71 0.93
C GLN A 268 -7.70 0.67 1.95
N ILE A 269 -7.73 1.04 3.23
CA ILE A 269 -7.31 0.19 4.34
C ILE A 269 -8.48 0.04 5.31
N TYR A 270 -8.87 -1.20 5.58
CA TYR A 270 -9.94 -1.54 6.50
C TYR A 270 -9.46 -2.59 7.50
N PHE A 271 -9.71 -2.36 8.79
CA PHE A 271 -9.53 -3.36 9.87
C PHE A 271 -8.13 -3.98 9.96
N SER A 272 -7.12 -3.25 9.50
CA SER A 272 -5.77 -3.77 9.33
C SER A 272 -4.84 -3.38 10.47
N TYR A 273 -3.79 -4.17 10.66
CA TYR A 273 -2.74 -3.97 11.66
C TYR A 273 -1.41 -3.81 10.93
N LEU A 274 -0.89 -2.58 10.86
CA LEU A 274 0.36 -2.26 10.18
C LEU A 274 1.39 -1.85 11.23
N ASP A 275 2.02 -2.83 11.87
CA ASP A 275 2.83 -2.61 13.07
C ASP A 275 4.13 -1.84 12.79
N GLY A 276 4.67 -1.91 11.57
CA GLY A 276 5.82 -1.10 11.15
C GLY A 276 5.45 0.28 10.59
N GLY A 277 4.16 0.60 10.45
CA GLY A 277 3.69 1.86 9.91
C GLY A 277 3.31 1.82 8.43
N LEU A 278 2.78 2.94 7.94
CA LEU A 278 2.32 3.14 6.57
C LEU A 278 3.02 4.37 5.98
N ASN A 279 3.69 4.18 4.85
CA ASN A 279 4.22 5.26 4.03
C ASN A 279 3.58 5.20 2.64
N VAL A 280 2.96 6.29 2.22
CA VAL A 280 2.36 6.44 0.89
C VAL A 280 3.08 7.58 0.19
N LYS A 281 3.63 7.33 -0.99
CA LYS A 281 4.31 8.32 -1.82
C LYS A 281 3.65 8.39 -3.17
N ASN A 282 2.79 9.37 -3.32
CA ASN A 282 2.12 9.63 -4.58
C ASN A 282 2.82 10.79 -5.28
N GLY A 283 3.08 10.65 -6.58
CA GLY A 283 3.67 11.69 -7.38
C GLY A 283 2.60 12.57 -8.02
N LEU A 284 2.45 12.50 -9.34
CA LEU A 284 1.51 13.37 -10.06
C LEU A 284 0.16 12.68 -10.29
N GLY A 285 -0.91 13.09 -9.61
CA GLY A 285 -2.26 12.58 -9.82
C GLY A 285 -3.30 13.10 -8.82
N PHE A 286 -4.55 12.67 -9.00
CA PHE A 286 -5.62 12.84 -8.02
C PHE A 286 -5.61 11.63 -7.08
N ASP A 287 -4.93 11.73 -5.95
CA ASP A 287 -4.79 10.59 -5.04
C ASP A 287 -5.91 10.52 -4.02
N GLN A 288 -6.26 9.30 -3.63
CA GLN A 288 -7.24 9.01 -2.60
C GLN A 288 -6.63 8.01 -1.63
N ALA A 289 -6.62 8.36 -0.34
CA ALA A 289 -6.27 7.46 0.74
C ALA A 289 -7.41 7.38 1.74
N ARG A 290 -7.93 6.18 1.98
CA ARG A 290 -9.01 5.95 2.94
C ARG A 290 -8.60 4.89 3.95
N ILE A 291 -8.55 5.26 5.23
CA ILE A 291 -8.14 4.37 6.32
C ILE A 291 -9.27 4.30 7.34
N GLU A 292 -9.83 3.11 7.54
CA GLU A 292 -10.94 2.89 8.47
C GLU A 292 -10.67 1.78 9.46
N GLY A 293 -10.72 2.13 10.76
CA GLY A 293 -10.58 1.18 11.86
C GLY A 293 -9.32 0.32 11.84
N ALA A 294 -8.18 0.96 11.57
CA ALA A 294 -6.87 0.34 11.54
C ALA A 294 -6.02 0.70 12.75
N HIS A 295 -5.03 -0.14 13.05
CA HIS A 295 -3.94 0.17 13.97
C HIS A 295 -2.66 0.39 13.17
N ILE A 296 -2.13 1.62 13.20
CA ILE A 296 -0.93 1.99 12.46
C ILE A 296 -0.12 2.97 13.33
N PRO A 297 1.05 2.57 13.87
CA PRO A 297 1.85 3.42 14.76
C PRO A 297 2.27 4.76 14.16
N GLN A 298 2.47 4.78 12.83
CA GLN A 298 2.82 5.97 12.07
C GLN A 298 2.22 5.91 10.66
N VAL A 299 1.54 6.97 10.25
CA VAL A 299 1.03 7.17 8.89
C VAL A 299 1.74 8.37 8.29
N ASN A 300 2.47 8.17 7.20
CA ASN A 300 3.06 9.24 6.39
C ASN A 300 2.45 9.18 4.98
N ILE A 301 1.79 10.23 4.55
CA ILE A 301 1.24 10.35 3.19
C ILE A 301 1.89 11.57 2.54
N ASP A 302 2.71 11.34 1.54
CA ASP A 302 3.32 12.37 0.71
C ASP A 302 2.59 12.38 -0.64
N ASN A 303 1.61 13.26 -0.79
CA ASN A 303 0.96 13.51 -2.07
C ASN A 303 1.77 14.54 -2.86
N GLY A 304 2.00 14.25 -4.14
CA GLY A 304 2.68 15.19 -5.01
C GLY A 304 1.70 16.23 -5.54
N GLY A 305 1.34 16.10 -6.80
CA GLY A 305 0.66 17.13 -7.56
C GLY A 305 -0.65 16.66 -8.16
N GLY A 306 -1.76 17.38 -7.99
CA GLY A 306 -3.00 17.08 -8.72
C GLY A 306 -4.28 17.27 -7.92
N GLY A 307 -4.17 17.35 -6.59
CA GLY A 307 -5.30 17.50 -5.68
C GLY A 307 -5.72 16.15 -5.13
N SER A 308 -5.43 15.91 -3.85
CA SER A 308 -5.54 14.59 -3.24
C SER A 308 -6.52 14.62 -2.06
N SER A 309 -7.17 13.49 -1.80
CA SER A 309 -8.11 13.33 -0.69
C SER A 309 -7.59 12.27 0.28
N THR A 310 -7.49 12.60 1.55
CA THR A 310 -7.16 11.64 2.62
C THR A 310 -8.28 11.63 3.65
N ILE A 311 -8.84 10.45 3.88
CA ILE A 311 -9.97 10.21 4.76
C ILE A 311 -9.57 9.19 5.82
N LEU A 312 -9.64 9.57 7.09
CA LEU A 312 -9.32 8.74 8.24
C LEU A 312 -10.57 8.64 9.12
N ARG A 313 -11.11 7.42 9.35
CA ARG A 313 -12.36 7.25 10.11
C ARG A 313 -12.36 6.08 11.10
N ASP A 314 -13.03 6.25 12.24
CA ASP A 314 -13.46 5.13 13.10
C ASP A 314 -14.92 4.76 12.79
N ARG A 315 -15.14 3.93 11.77
CA ARG A 315 -16.50 3.46 11.44
C ARG A 315 -16.86 2.15 12.12
N PHE A 316 -15.97 1.15 12.09
CA PHE A 316 -16.31 -0.20 12.59
C PHE A 316 -15.37 -0.75 13.67
N ARG A 317 -14.14 -0.27 13.72
CA ARG A 317 -13.15 -0.58 14.77
C ARG A 317 -12.43 0.72 15.12
N SER A 318 -11.92 0.78 16.34
CA SER A 318 -11.15 1.94 16.79
C SER A 318 -9.99 2.23 15.86
N LEU A 319 -9.88 3.50 15.47
CA LEU A 319 -8.74 4.01 14.75
C LEU A 319 -7.63 4.35 15.77
N ASN A 320 -6.46 3.73 15.65
CA ASN A 320 -5.32 4.01 16.54
C ASN A 320 -4.10 4.40 15.72
N LEU A 321 -3.87 5.72 15.65
CA LEU A 321 -2.83 6.37 14.86
C LEU A 321 -2.01 7.33 15.74
N PRO A 322 -0.99 6.86 16.47
CA PRO A 322 -0.16 7.70 17.33
C PRO A 322 0.50 8.88 16.60
N SER A 323 0.78 8.74 15.31
CA SER A 323 1.29 9.83 14.47
C SER A 323 0.73 9.75 13.07
N VAL A 324 0.21 10.88 12.59
CA VAL A 324 -0.24 11.09 11.21
C VAL A 324 0.47 12.32 10.67
N GLN A 325 1.17 12.14 9.57
CA GLN A 325 1.78 13.22 8.80
C GLN A 325 1.28 13.16 7.36
N VAL A 326 0.77 14.28 6.87
CA VAL A 326 0.40 14.43 5.45
C VAL A 326 1.13 15.62 4.84
N THR A 327 1.79 15.40 3.72
CA THR A 327 2.49 16.45 2.96
C THR A 327 1.90 16.51 1.56
N ASN A 328 1.53 17.70 1.09
CA ASN A 328 1.07 17.91 -0.28
C ASN A 328 1.97 18.91 -0.98
N ALA A 329 2.40 18.63 -2.21
CA ALA A 329 3.28 19.54 -2.94
C ALA A 329 2.49 20.66 -3.64
N PHE A 330 1.46 20.30 -4.41
CA PHE A 330 0.57 21.27 -5.07
C PHE A 330 -0.76 20.63 -5.49
N GLY A 331 -1.82 21.43 -5.55
CA GLY A 331 -3.17 20.95 -5.81
C GLY A 331 -4.15 21.42 -4.74
N SER A 332 -5.44 21.21 -5.02
CA SER A 332 -6.49 21.41 -4.03
C SER A 332 -6.73 20.10 -3.31
N ASP A 333 -6.25 20.02 -2.07
CA ASP A 333 -6.28 18.78 -1.30
C ASP A 333 -7.39 18.79 -0.25
N THR A 334 -7.87 17.62 0.14
CA THR A 334 -8.85 17.46 1.21
C THR A 334 -8.36 16.47 2.25
N PHE A 335 -8.40 16.88 3.52
CA PHE A 335 -8.12 16.03 4.66
C PHE A 335 -9.37 15.94 5.51
N GLU A 336 -9.89 14.74 5.69
CA GLU A 336 -11.04 14.46 6.56
C GLU A 336 -10.61 13.47 7.64
N LEU A 337 -10.67 13.89 8.90
CA LEU A 337 -10.47 13.05 10.06
C LEU A 337 -11.78 12.99 10.85
N GLU A 338 -12.51 11.89 10.74
CA GLU A 338 -13.79 11.66 11.43
C GLU A 338 -13.56 10.68 12.60
N LEU A 339 -13.39 11.25 13.79
CA LEU A 339 -13.16 10.52 15.02
C LEU A 339 -14.51 10.18 15.66
N GLY A 340 -14.91 8.92 15.60
CA GLY A 340 -16.14 8.48 16.26
C GLY A 340 -16.12 8.73 17.77
N ASP A 341 -17.30 8.68 18.40
CA ASP A 341 -17.46 8.83 19.87
C ASP A 341 -17.00 7.59 20.66
N ARG A 342 -16.25 6.69 20.04
CA ARG A 342 -15.75 5.49 20.70
C ARG A 342 -14.51 5.86 21.49
N GLU A 343 -14.59 5.70 22.82
CA GLU A 343 -13.54 6.04 23.79
C GLU A 343 -12.15 5.38 23.54
N THR A 344 -12.03 4.50 22.54
CA THR A 344 -10.80 3.78 22.22
C THR A 344 -10.11 4.25 20.94
N ALA A 345 -10.73 5.11 20.13
CA ALA A 345 -10.00 5.73 19.03
C ALA A 345 -9.02 6.77 19.59
N THR A 346 -7.78 6.74 19.09
CA THR A 346 -6.72 7.65 19.52
C THR A 346 -5.94 8.07 18.30
N VAL A 347 -5.89 9.37 18.04
CA VAL A 347 -4.96 9.95 17.07
C VAL A 347 -3.98 10.78 17.86
N GLY A 348 -2.72 10.38 17.96
CA GLY A 348 -1.77 11.08 18.82
C GLY A 348 -1.43 12.46 18.26
N SER A 349 -0.40 12.53 17.42
CA SER A 349 -0.02 13.76 16.73
C SER A 349 -0.59 13.75 15.31
N PHE A 350 -1.22 14.85 14.92
CA PHE A 350 -1.64 15.08 13.55
C PHE A 350 -0.88 16.29 12.98
N SER A 351 -0.23 16.11 11.84
CA SER A 351 0.47 17.17 11.12
C SER A 351 0.09 17.16 9.65
N ALA A 352 -0.25 18.31 9.09
CA ALA A 352 -0.42 18.46 7.65
C ALA A 352 0.31 19.69 7.10
N SER A 353 0.97 19.50 5.96
CA SER A 353 1.68 20.55 5.24
C SER A 353 1.17 20.63 3.81
N ASN A 354 0.35 21.63 3.51
CA ASN A 354 -0.14 21.91 2.16
C ASN A 354 0.81 22.85 1.43
N GLY A 355 1.11 22.49 0.18
CA GLY A 355 1.93 23.29 -0.70
C GLY A 355 1.14 24.42 -1.34
N SER A 356 1.02 24.42 -2.67
CA SER A 356 0.25 25.44 -3.40
C SER A 356 -1.07 24.91 -3.92
N GLY A 357 -2.18 25.56 -3.59
CA GLY A 357 -3.54 25.26 -4.04
C GLY A 357 -4.53 25.48 -2.89
N ASN A 358 -5.83 25.34 -3.15
CA ASN A 358 -6.85 25.57 -2.12
C ASN A 358 -7.12 24.25 -1.39
N SER A 359 -6.58 24.07 -0.19
CA SER A 359 -6.73 22.82 0.55
C SER A 359 -7.71 22.95 1.72
N SER A 360 -8.51 21.92 1.94
CA SER A 360 -9.49 21.87 3.02
C SER A 360 -9.11 20.81 4.03
N MET A 361 -9.15 21.17 5.30
CA MET A 361 -9.01 20.25 6.41
C MET A 361 -10.24 20.27 7.28
N MET A 362 -10.77 19.10 7.55
CA MET A 362 -11.92 18.90 8.41
C MET A 362 -11.58 17.83 9.45
N ILE A 363 -11.58 18.19 10.71
CA ILE A 363 -11.46 17.25 11.83
C ILE A 363 -12.75 17.33 12.64
N SER A 364 -13.39 16.19 12.84
CA SER A 364 -14.63 16.12 13.60
C SER A 364 -14.65 14.98 14.59
N GLY A 365 -15.41 15.20 15.66
CA GLY A 365 -15.73 14.19 16.66
C GLY A 365 -14.78 14.12 17.85
N SER A 366 -15.17 13.34 18.85
CA SER A 366 -14.78 13.57 20.24
C SER A 366 -13.59 12.75 20.75
N SER A 367 -12.95 11.93 19.90
CA SER A 367 -11.78 11.17 20.36
C SER A 367 -10.60 12.09 20.68
N PRO A 368 -9.80 11.77 21.72
CA PRO A 368 -8.69 12.62 22.11
C PRO A 368 -7.57 12.61 21.07
N MET A 369 -7.05 13.80 20.81
CA MET A 369 -5.83 14.06 20.08
C MET A 369 -4.78 14.70 20.96
N ASN A 370 -3.50 14.42 20.74
CA ASN A 370 -2.43 15.09 21.49
C ASN A 370 -2.13 16.47 20.92
N ASN A 371 -1.76 16.57 19.64
CA ASN A 371 -1.44 17.85 18.99
C ASN A 371 -1.95 17.87 17.55
N VAL A 372 -2.33 19.06 17.08
CA VAL A 372 -2.68 19.34 15.69
C VAL A 372 -1.77 20.45 15.17
N THR A 373 -1.04 20.20 14.09
CA THR A 373 -0.15 21.19 13.47
C THR A 373 -0.40 21.28 11.97
N LEU A 374 -0.66 22.49 11.49
CA LEU A 374 -1.07 22.75 10.13
C LEU A 374 -0.22 23.85 9.53
N GLY A 375 0.28 23.59 8.33
CA GLY A 375 1.01 24.57 7.54
C GLY A 375 0.48 24.56 6.12
N SER A 376 0.12 25.73 5.58
CA SER A 376 -0.21 25.88 4.17
C SER A 376 0.60 27.01 3.55
N ARG A 377 1.07 26.83 2.31
CA ARG A 377 1.93 27.83 1.66
C ARG A 377 1.17 28.84 0.83
N ASN A 378 0.48 28.40 -0.23
CA ASN A 378 -0.20 29.32 -1.13
C ASN A 378 -1.61 28.82 -1.44
N GLY A 379 -2.64 29.65 -1.28
CA GLY A 379 -4.02 29.27 -1.65
C GLY A 379 -5.07 29.83 -0.72
N LEU A 380 -6.34 29.47 -0.98
CA LEU A 380 -7.43 29.63 -0.03
C LEU A 380 -7.57 28.33 0.74
N ASP A 381 -7.04 28.30 1.95
CA ASP A 381 -6.97 27.09 2.77
C ASP A 381 -7.96 27.14 3.92
N VAL A 382 -8.63 26.02 4.18
CA VAL A 382 -9.67 25.89 5.20
C VAL A 382 -9.22 24.93 6.28
N LEU A 383 -9.40 25.32 7.53
CA LEU A 383 -9.33 24.46 8.70
C LEU A 383 -10.67 24.51 9.41
N SER A 384 -11.35 23.37 9.50
CA SER A 384 -12.56 23.21 10.30
C SER A 384 -12.33 22.15 11.37
N LEU A 385 -12.52 22.54 12.63
CA LEU A 385 -12.51 21.69 13.80
C LEU A 385 -13.92 21.71 14.43
N ASN A 386 -14.57 20.57 14.54
CA ASN A 386 -15.93 20.49 15.08
C ASN A 386 -16.05 19.33 16.09
N GLY A 387 -16.30 19.66 17.36
CA GLY A 387 -16.51 18.64 18.39
C GLY A 387 -15.22 17.95 18.83
N VAL A 388 -14.04 18.54 18.60
CA VAL A 388 -12.75 17.86 18.79
C VAL A 388 -12.15 18.07 20.18
N ASN A 389 -11.42 17.06 20.66
CA ASN A 389 -10.66 17.13 21.90
C ASN A 389 -9.16 17.08 21.61
N ILE A 390 -8.44 18.18 21.84
CA ILE A 390 -6.98 18.28 21.69
C ILE A 390 -6.36 18.48 23.08
N ASP A 391 -5.60 17.52 23.59
CA ASP A 391 -5.01 17.55 24.93
C ASP A 391 -3.93 18.63 25.07
N SER A 392 -3.12 18.84 24.02
CA SER A 392 -2.03 19.81 23.99
C SER A 392 -2.35 20.94 23.00
N ASN A 393 -1.54 21.17 21.97
CA ASN A 393 -1.59 22.41 21.20
C ASN A 393 -2.29 22.24 19.84
N LEU A 394 -2.96 23.31 19.44
CA LEU A 394 -3.38 23.57 18.06
C LEU A 394 -2.48 24.65 17.48
N ILE A 395 -1.81 24.32 16.38
CA ILE A 395 -0.92 25.25 15.67
C ILE A 395 -1.33 25.30 14.21
N ALA A 396 -1.60 26.49 13.68
CA ALA A 396 -2.03 26.70 12.30
C ALA A 396 -1.29 27.88 11.65
N PHE A 397 -0.57 27.60 10.57
CA PHE A 397 0.21 28.58 9.81
C PHE A 397 -0.26 28.63 8.35
N PHE A 398 -0.64 29.82 7.89
CA PHE A 398 -1.04 30.05 6.51
C PHE A 398 -0.20 31.20 5.93
N ASP A 399 0.63 30.90 4.92
CA ASP A 399 1.66 31.83 4.45
C ASP A 399 1.16 32.88 3.42
N ASN A 400 0.71 32.47 2.23
CA ASN A 400 0.33 33.38 1.15
C ASN A 400 -1.04 33.04 0.57
N GLY A 401 -2.08 33.74 1.00
CA GLY A 401 -3.44 33.49 0.55
C GLY A 401 -4.36 33.39 1.75
N GLY A 402 -5.67 33.43 1.51
CA GLY A 402 -6.65 33.49 2.58
C GLY A 402 -6.72 32.19 3.38
N GLY A 403 -6.74 32.30 4.69
CA GLY A 403 -7.08 31.25 5.63
C GLY A 403 -8.52 31.40 6.11
N ASP A 404 -9.24 30.28 6.18
CA ASP A 404 -10.53 30.19 6.87
C ASP A 404 -10.40 29.15 7.99
N VAL A 405 -10.34 29.62 9.23
CA VAL A 405 -10.22 28.79 10.43
C VAL A 405 -11.53 28.83 11.19
N ASP A 406 -12.21 27.69 11.28
CA ASP A 406 -13.43 27.50 12.04
C ASP A 406 -13.20 26.45 13.15
N ILE A 407 -13.40 26.85 14.39
CA ILE A 407 -13.27 26.00 15.57
C ILE A 407 -14.60 26.05 16.32
N SER A 408 -15.31 24.94 16.39
CA SER A 408 -16.62 24.84 17.01
C SER A 408 -16.71 23.64 17.96
N ASP A 409 -17.45 23.80 19.06
CA ASP A 409 -17.76 22.71 20.01
C ASP A 409 -16.53 21.94 20.51
N SER A 410 -15.36 22.58 20.58
CA SER A 410 -14.06 21.91 20.76
C SER A 410 -13.43 22.18 22.12
N ASN A 411 -12.64 21.24 22.63
CA ASN A 411 -11.86 21.38 23.85
C ASN A 411 -10.38 21.27 23.53
N ILE A 412 -9.62 22.33 23.78
CA ILE A 412 -8.19 22.43 23.51
C ILE A 412 -7.47 22.66 24.83
N GLY A 413 -6.82 21.64 25.38
CA GLY A 413 -6.17 21.69 26.69
C GLY A 413 -4.94 22.59 26.77
N GLY A 414 -4.24 22.77 25.64
CA GLY A 414 -3.05 23.62 25.51
C GLY A 414 -3.30 24.92 24.75
N ASN A 415 -2.27 25.39 24.04
CA ASN A 415 -2.30 26.67 23.34
C ASN A 415 -2.98 26.55 21.97
N ILE A 416 -3.55 27.67 21.53
CA ILE A 416 -3.94 27.90 20.13
C ILE A 416 -2.99 28.95 19.55
N ASP A 417 -2.25 28.61 18.51
CA ASP A 417 -1.40 29.53 17.77
C ASP A 417 -1.84 29.57 16.30
N ILE A 418 -2.55 30.62 15.90
CA ILE A 418 -3.02 30.85 14.52
C ILE A 418 -2.25 32.04 13.95
N ASN A 419 -1.53 31.81 12.84
CA ASN A 419 -0.75 32.84 12.15
C ASN A 419 -1.05 32.80 10.66
N LEU A 420 -1.88 33.73 10.25
CA LEU A 420 -2.24 34.08 8.89
C LEU A 420 -1.44 35.34 8.54
N ARG A 421 -1.03 35.46 7.28
CA ARG A 421 -0.03 36.47 6.91
C ARG A 421 -0.48 37.44 5.83
N ARG A 422 -1.30 37.00 4.88
CA ARG A 422 -1.62 37.75 3.67
C ARG A 422 -2.96 37.32 3.10
N SER A 423 -3.68 38.28 2.51
CA SER A 423 -5.02 38.13 1.94
C SER A 423 -6.11 38.27 3.00
N THR A 424 -7.37 38.29 2.57
CA THR A 424 -8.54 38.23 3.45
C THR A 424 -8.56 36.92 4.20
N ASP A 425 -8.55 37.03 5.52
CA ASP A 425 -8.52 35.91 6.45
C ASP A 425 -9.76 35.88 7.37
N TYR A 426 -10.25 34.68 7.69
CA TYR A 426 -11.38 34.45 8.58
C TYR A 426 -10.97 33.51 9.71
N VAL A 427 -11.23 33.92 10.96
CA VAL A 427 -11.08 33.08 12.14
C VAL A 427 -12.38 33.12 12.95
N SER A 428 -12.95 31.96 13.19
CA SER A 428 -14.16 31.74 13.96
C SER A 428 -13.88 30.75 15.08
N ILE A 429 -14.19 31.12 16.32
CA ILE A 429 -14.11 30.22 17.48
C ILE A 429 -15.44 30.28 18.22
N PHE A 430 -16.13 29.15 18.31
CA PHE A 430 -17.48 29.03 18.87
C PHE A 430 -17.58 27.88 19.86
N ASP A 431 -18.33 28.09 20.94
CA ASP A 431 -18.76 27.02 21.86
C ASP A 431 -17.61 26.14 22.37
N SER A 432 -16.41 26.72 22.50
CA SER A 432 -15.17 25.97 22.74
C SER A 432 -14.51 26.33 24.07
N THR A 433 -13.71 25.40 24.59
CA THR A 433 -12.87 25.60 25.79
C THR A 433 -11.40 25.53 25.43
N VAL A 434 -10.61 26.50 25.92
CA VAL A 434 -9.16 26.57 25.68
C VAL A 434 -8.43 26.69 27.01
N GLY A 435 -7.58 25.72 27.33
CA GLY A 435 -6.83 25.65 28.58
C GLY A 435 -5.56 26.53 28.59
N GLY A 436 -4.91 26.69 27.43
CA GLY A 436 -3.71 27.50 27.26
C GLY A 436 -3.97 28.90 26.71
N THR A 437 -2.91 29.54 26.23
CA THR A 437 -2.95 30.86 25.59
C THR A 437 -3.50 30.74 24.17
N THR A 438 -4.36 31.69 23.77
CA THR A 438 -4.82 31.84 22.39
C THR A 438 -4.10 33.01 21.74
N ASN A 439 -3.32 32.76 20.70
CA ASN A 439 -2.65 33.77 19.88
C ASN A 439 -3.17 33.71 18.45
N ILE A 440 -3.77 34.80 17.98
CA ILE A 440 -4.26 34.97 16.60
C ILE A 440 -3.55 36.16 15.96
N SER A 441 -2.95 35.96 14.80
CA SER A 441 -2.39 37.00 13.93
C SER A 441 -2.96 36.80 12.54
N THR A 442 -3.66 37.79 11.98
CA THR A 442 -4.25 37.67 10.63
C THR A 442 -3.37 38.29 9.54
N GLY A 443 -2.55 39.29 9.88
CA GLY A 443 -1.44 39.70 9.02
C GLY A 443 -1.76 40.89 8.13
N ALA A 444 -2.10 40.70 6.85
CA ALA A 444 -2.34 41.82 5.94
C ALA A 444 -3.44 41.45 4.96
N GLY A 445 -4.50 42.25 4.87
CA GLY A 445 -5.71 41.88 4.16
C GLY A 445 -6.92 42.49 4.86
N ASP A 446 -8.12 42.25 4.32
CA ASP A 446 -9.35 42.60 5.04
C ASP A 446 -9.76 41.39 5.88
N ASP A 447 -9.48 41.41 7.19
CA ASP A 447 -9.55 40.22 8.02
C ASP A 447 -10.72 40.23 9.01
N SER A 448 -11.15 39.05 9.48
CA SER A 448 -12.23 38.93 10.44
C SER A 448 -11.95 37.86 11.48
N VAL A 449 -12.00 38.25 12.76
CA VAL A 449 -11.95 37.34 13.91
C VAL A 449 -13.27 37.42 14.68
N THR A 450 -13.97 36.30 14.79
CA THR A 450 -15.21 36.18 15.55
C THR A 450 -15.06 35.14 16.66
N VAL A 451 -15.37 35.53 17.91
CA VAL A 451 -15.39 34.63 19.06
C VAL A 451 -16.75 34.71 19.77
N SER A 452 -17.37 33.57 20.07
CA SER A 452 -18.64 33.56 20.83
C SER A 452 -18.83 32.32 21.68
N ASN A 453 -19.35 32.53 22.89
CA ASN A 453 -19.65 31.48 23.88
C ASN A 453 -18.47 30.55 24.20
N ASN A 454 -17.27 31.12 24.35
CA ASN A 454 -16.04 30.36 24.65
C ASN A 454 -15.58 30.50 26.10
N VAL A 455 -14.78 29.55 26.56
CA VAL A 455 -14.06 29.64 27.84
C VAL A 455 -12.55 29.60 27.57
N PHE A 456 -11.88 30.73 27.70
CA PHE A 456 -10.42 30.84 27.64
C PHE A 456 -9.84 30.87 29.06
N ALA A 457 -9.08 29.86 29.46
CA ALA A 457 -8.52 29.77 30.80
C ALA A 457 -7.25 30.64 31.00
N SER A 458 -6.63 31.10 29.91
CA SER A 458 -5.41 31.92 29.91
C SER A 458 -5.60 33.23 29.12
N ASP A 459 -4.49 33.85 28.73
CA ASP A 459 -4.45 35.05 27.91
C ASP A 459 -5.05 34.79 26.51
N PHE A 460 -5.77 35.79 26.01
CA PHE A 460 -6.30 35.83 24.65
C PHE A 460 -5.68 37.03 23.92
N VAL A 461 -4.96 36.76 22.84
CA VAL A 461 -4.21 37.74 22.07
C VAL A 461 -4.67 37.66 20.61
N ALA A 462 -5.21 38.76 20.09
CA ALA A 462 -5.60 38.89 18.69
C ALA A 462 -4.96 40.13 18.06
N ASN A 463 -4.38 39.94 16.87
CA ASN A 463 -3.75 41.00 16.10
C ASN A 463 -4.22 40.98 14.63
N GLY A 464 -4.92 42.04 14.20
CA GLY A 464 -5.34 42.25 12.81
C GLY A 464 -4.17 42.47 11.83
N GLY A 465 -3.03 42.94 12.35
CA GLY A 465 -1.83 43.17 11.57
C GLY A 465 -1.79 44.53 10.85
N ILE A 466 -1.37 44.56 9.59
CA ILE A 466 -1.14 45.80 8.83
C ILE A 466 -2.06 45.85 7.61
N GLY A 467 -3.04 46.74 7.72
CA GLY A 467 -3.75 47.34 6.60
C GLY A 467 -4.88 46.49 6.06
N GLY A 468 -6.08 47.08 6.02
CA GLY A 468 -7.29 46.45 5.55
C GLY A 468 -8.51 47.04 6.25
N TYR A 469 -9.63 46.35 6.12
CA TYR A 469 -10.84 46.54 6.91
C TYR A 469 -10.99 45.38 7.91
N ASP A 470 -10.23 45.43 9.01
CA ASP A 470 -10.19 44.33 9.97
C ASP A 470 -11.29 44.45 11.01
N ILE A 471 -11.97 43.33 11.26
CA ILE A 471 -13.09 43.23 12.19
C ILE A 471 -12.77 42.22 13.29
N PHE A 472 -12.88 42.66 14.54
CA PHE A 472 -12.98 41.78 15.70
C PHE A 472 -14.40 41.83 16.25
N ALA A 473 -15.04 40.67 16.39
CA ALA A 473 -16.37 40.53 16.97
C ALA A 473 -16.36 39.53 18.12
N THR A 474 -16.87 39.94 19.28
CA THR A 474 -17.04 39.09 20.45
C THR A 474 -18.46 39.19 21.00
N THR A 475 -18.99 38.11 21.56
CA THR A 475 -20.26 38.12 22.31
C THR A 475 -20.00 38.14 23.82
N ASN A 476 -20.91 38.76 24.57
CA ASN A 476 -20.85 38.86 26.04
C ASN A 476 -20.85 37.50 26.79
N ASP A 477 -21.01 36.38 26.07
CA ASP A 477 -21.07 35.04 26.66
C ASP A 477 -19.69 34.34 26.72
N SER A 478 -18.62 34.99 26.22
CA SER A 478 -17.26 34.47 26.36
C SER A 478 -16.62 34.83 27.72
N SER A 479 -15.89 33.88 28.31
CA SER A 479 -15.17 34.06 29.58
C SER A 479 -13.66 34.04 29.36
N PHE A 480 -12.96 35.08 29.81
CA PHE A 480 -11.50 35.20 29.73
C PHE A 480 -10.87 35.12 31.12
N GLY A 481 -10.08 34.08 31.36
CA GLY A 481 -9.36 33.84 32.61
C GLY A 481 -8.07 34.67 32.75
N GLY A 482 -7.46 35.05 31.62
CA GLY A 482 -6.28 35.90 31.53
C GLY A 482 -6.56 37.30 31.01
N ILE A 483 -5.54 37.91 30.41
CA ILE A 483 -5.62 39.23 29.76
C ILE A 483 -6.18 39.05 28.35
N GLU A 484 -7.17 39.87 28.02
CA GLU A 484 -7.62 40.08 26.64
C GLU A 484 -6.79 41.21 26.00
N TYR A 485 -6.09 40.91 24.92
CA TYR A 485 -5.24 41.85 24.18
C TYR A 485 -5.57 41.83 22.69
N VAL A 486 -6.48 42.73 22.31
CA VAL A 486 -6.91 42.93 20.92
C VAL A 486 -6.25 44.17 20.35
N THR A 487 -5.50 44.03 19.25
CA THR A 487 -4.77 45.15 18.63
C THR A 487 -4.88 45.14 17.10
N GLN A 488 -4.68 46.32 16.52
CA GLN A 488 -4.62 46.53 15.07
C GLN A 488 -5.88 46.09 14.30
N PHE A 489 -7.06 46.14 14.92
CA PHE A 489 -8.35 46.03 14.23
C PHE A 489 -8.98 47.42 14.03
N GLU A 490 -9.51 47.71 12.84
CA GLU A 490 -10.24 48.97 12.58
C GLU A 490 -11.61 49.01 13.27
N PHE A 491 -12.28 47.85 13.37
CA PHE A 491 -13.58 47.73 14.00
C PHE A 491 -13.59 46.63 15.07
N VAL A 492 -14.04 47.01 16.25
CA VAL A 492 -14.22 46.09 17.40
C VAL A 492 -15.69 46.15 17.80
N TYR A 493 -16.39 45.02 17.70
CA TYR A 493 -17.79 44.87 18.07
C TYR A 493 -17.93 43.95 19.27
N GLU A 494 -18.66 44.42 20.28
CA GLU A 494 -19.08 43.64 21.45
C GLU A 494 -20.61 43.52 21.39
N TYR A 495 -21.12 42.30 21.29
CA TYR A 495 -22.55 41.99 21.15
C TYR A 495 -23.19 41.50 22.45
#